data_AF-A0A060XLZ7-F1
#
_entry.id   AF-A0A060XLZ7-F1
#
_cell.length_a   1.000
_cell.length_b   1.000
_cell.length_c   1.000
_cell.angle_alpha   90.00
_cell.angle_beta   90.00
_cell.angle_gamma   90.00
#
_symmetry.space_group_name_H-M   'P 1'
#
loop_
_entity.id
_entity.type
_entity.pdbx_description
1 polymer ?
#
loop_
_entity_poly.entity_id
_entity_poly.type
_entity_poly.pdbx_seq_one_letter_code
_entity_poly.pdbx_strand_id
1 'polypeptide(L)'
;MFDLTKEWNLSFAGCGFLGIYHIGVASCLSEQAPYLIKGAAKIYGASAGSLSASMLASQASIAKCCEDVIETVMDARKRNLGPLHPSFNPLKIIRSGLERDLPANAHTLASGRLCVSLTRVSDGQNVIVSEFKSKEELIQALLCSCFIPIYCGLIPPSFQGVRYVDGGISDNLPQSELKNTITISPFSGESDICPRDTSFNFHELRFTNTSIRLNLSNMYRLSKALFPPEPKVMAEICQSGYKDALRFLEENHLLKLECPTAGPNLSEATCCCKPVAMETTKNGMFCRLRLLRKQHWCLDEHIVDNLPTQIKKVFCEACQQKPGLYAQVSEMLLVRVASYMLLPCTLPVVSAYSVGKRIVEWIPEVPADMRWLAGVAGDVAGSLYRQAWRGAPADITSDGSLRNCMSLPPPMESDGQRERECHLSGFARSALTFQSQYWNIPTAAASHCSTSPHTPSPSPRQICFSVHFGTLF
;
A
#
# COMPACT_ATOMS: atom_id res chain seq x y z
N MET A 1 -5.79 1.41 -24.74
CA MET A 1 -4.57 1.80 -25.47
C MET A 1 -3.98 2.99 -24.76
N PHE A 2 -2.74 2.85 -24.31
CA PHE A 2 -1.99 3.89 -23.60
C PHE A 2 -1.68 5.05 -24.55
N ASP A 3 -1.99 6.28 -24.16
CA ASP A 3 -1.85 7.46 -25.02
C ASP A 3 -0.72 8.36 -24.50
N LEU A 4 0.43 8.32 -25.19
CA LEU A 4 1.59 9.16 -24.89
C LEU A 4 1.37 10.65 -25.21
N THR A 5 0.29 11.01 -25.91
CA THR A 5 -0.01 12.41 -26.25
C THR A 5 -0.73 13.16 -25.14
N LYS A 6 -1.23 12.44 -24.14
CA LYS A 6 -1.91 12.97 -22.95
C LYS A 6 -1.06 12.74 -21.72
N GLU A 7 -1.32 13.47 -20.65
CA GLU A 7 -0.71 13.16 -19.35
C GLU A 7 -0.97 11.70 -18.96
N TRP A 8 0.06 11.03 -18.47
CA TRP A 8 -0.04 9.66 -17.98
C TRP A 8 0.47 9.51 -16.56
N ASN A 9 0.00 8.45 -15.91
CA ASN A 9 0.40 8.10 -14.55
C ASN A 9 0.93 6.67 -14.48
N LEU A 10 1.66 6.37 -13.41
CA LEU A 10 2.01 5.01 -13.02
C LEU A 10 1.28 4.67 -11.72
N SER A 11 0.83 3.43 -11.55
CA SER A 11 0.22 2.98 -10.29
C SER A 11 0.72 1.62 -9.86
N PHE A 12 1.29 1.54 -8.65
CA PHE A 12 1.87 0.34 -8.07
C PHE A 12 0.96 -0.25 -7.00
N ALA A 13 0.50 -1.48 -7.21
CA ALA A 13 -0.38 -2.17 -6.28
C ALA A 13 0.31 -2.49 -4.94
N GLY A 14 -0.43 -2.48 -3.84
CA GLY A 14 0.05 -3.03 -2.58
C GLY A 14 0.18 -4.56 -2.62
N CYS A 15 1.26 -5.09 -2.02
CA CYS A 15 1.60 -6.52 -2.14
C CYS A 15 2.56 -7.08 -1.07
N GLY A 16 2.81 -6.37 0.04
CA GLY A 16 3.69 -6.84 1.11
C GLY A 16 5.10 -7.24 0.63
N PHE A 17 5.57 -8.43 1.00
CA PHE A 17 6.91 -8.91 0.60
C PHE A 17 7.08 -9.16 -0.90
N LEU A 18 6.00 -9.17 -1.69
CA LEU A 18 6.09 -9.20 -3.15
C LEU A 18 6.54 -7.85 -3.74
N GLY A 19 6.82 -6.83 -2.93
CA GLY A 19 7.40 -5.57 -3.38
C GLY A 19 8.67 -5.73 -4.24
N ILE A 20 9.37 -6.86 -4.12
CA ILE A 20 10.51 -7.19 -4.99
C ILE A 20 10.13 -7.34 -6.47
N TYR A 21 8.89 -7.71 -6.79
CA TYR A 21 8.37 -7.69 -8.15
C TYR A 21 8.39 -6.26 -8.72
N HIS A 22 7.95 -5.28 -7.92
CA HIS A 22 7.97 -3.86 -8.30
C HIS A 22 9.38 -3.34 -8.53
N ILE A 23 10.38 -3.85 -7.79
CA ILE A 23 11.80 -3.54 -8.04
C ILE A 23 12.22 -4.02 -9.43
N GLY A 24 11.79 -5.23 -9.84
CA GLY A 24 12.04 -5.75 -11.17
C GLY A 24 11.41 -4.88 -12.27
N VAL A 25 10.14 -4.50 -12.09
CA VAL A 25 9.41 -3.61 -13.00
C VAL A 25 10.10 -2.24 -13.09
N ALA A 26 10.40 -1.62 -11.95
CA ALA A 26 11.08 -0.33 -11.87
C ALA A 26 12.46 -0.36 -12.54
N SER A 27 13.19 -1.46 -12.38
CA SER A 27 14.49 -1.67 -13.03
C SER A 27 14.35 -1.69 -14.55
N CYS A 28 13.40 -2.48 -15.08
CA CYS A 28 13.16 -2.56 -16.53
C CYS A 28 12.72 -1.20 -17.10
N LEU A 29 11.75 -0.55 -16.49
CA LEU A 29 11.27 0.76 -16.94
C LEU A 29 12.38 1.82 -16.91
N SER A 30 13.25 1.79 -15.89
CA SER A 30 14.37 2.74 -15.80
C SER A 30 15.46 2.51 -16.85
N GLU A 31 15.67 1.26 -17.26
CA GLU A 31 16.68 0.88 -18.25
C GLU A 31 16.17 1.07 -19.69
N GLN A 32 14.97 0.54 -19.98
CA GLN A 32 14.46 0.39 -21.35
C GLN A 32 13.58 1.57 -21.79
N ALA A 33 12.88 2.22 -20.86
CA ALA A 33 11.95 3.30 -21.16
C ALA A 33 11.93 4.39 -20.05
N PRO A 34 13.08 5.00 -19.69
CA PRO A 34 13.16 5.94 -18.57
C PRO A 34 12.25 7.17 -18.72
N TYR A 35 11.87 7.51 -19.95
CA TYR A 35 10.95 8.60 -20.25
C TYR A 35 9.54 8.34 -19.69
N LEU A 36 9.10 7.08 -19.54
CA LEU A 36 7.80 6.75 -18.96
C LEU A 36 7.75 7.13 -17.47
N ILE A 37 8.83 6.87 -16.73
CA ILE A 37 8.96 7.26 -15.33
C ILE A 37 9.11 8.77 -15.23
N LYS A 38 10.04 9.36 -16.00
CA LYS A 38 10.36 10.80 -15.92
C LYS A 38 9.20 11.69 -16.36
N GLY A 39 8.45 11.29 -17.38
CA GLY A 39 7.31 12.03 -17.94
C GLY A 39 5.97 11.72 -17.27
N ALA A 40 5.89 10.73 -16.38
CA ALA A 40 4.65 10.49 -15.63
C ALA A 40 4.29 11.70 -14.76
N ALA A 41 3.05 12.16 -14.90
CA ALA A 41 2.51 13.28 -14.14
C ALA A 41 2.39 12.92 -12.65
N LYS A 42 1.83 11.75 -12.36
CA LYS A 42 1.74 11.18 -11.01
C LYS A 42 2.22 9.74 -10.96
N ILE A 43 2.77 9.36 -9.81
CA ILE A 43 3.15 7.98 -9.48
C ILE A 43 2.39 7.61 -8.22
N TYR A 44 1.43 6.71 -8.38
CA TYR A 44 0.56 6.23 -7.32
C TYR A 44 1.09 4.96 -6.68
N GLY A 45 0.80 4.75 -5.40
CA GLY A 45 1.03 3.46 -4.77
C GLY A 45 0.32 3.28 -3.43
N ALA A 46 0.07 2.02 -3.09
CA ALA A 46 -0.42 1.59 -1.79
C ALA A 46 0.54 0.57 -1.17
N SER A 47 0.69 0.54 0.16
CA SER A 47 1.53 -0.45 0.86
C SER A 47 2.95 -0.54 0.26
N ALA A 48 3.47 -1.74 0.04
CA ALA A 48 4.77 -1.96 -0.63
C ALA A 48 4.88 -1.25 -2.00
N GLY A 49 3.78 -1.08 -2.73
CA GLY A 49 3.74 -0.29 -3.97
C GLY A 49 4.02 1.20 -3.74
N SER A 50 3.59 1.77 -2.60
CA SER A 50 3.92 3.15 -2.22
C SER A 50 5.41 3.35 -1.95
N LEU A 51 6.11 2.33 -1.44
CA LEU A 51 7.56 2.37 -1.23
C LEU A 51 8.29 2.44 -2.58
N SER A 52 7.93 1.57 -3.54
CA SER A 52 8.50 1.63 -4.90
C SER A 52 8.15 2.92 -5.63
N ALA A 53 6.90 3.40 -5.51
CA ALA A 53 6.48 4.68 -6.08
C ALA A 53 7.28 5.85 -5.50
N SER A 54 7.50 5.86 -4.18
CA SER A 54 8.28 6.91 -3.50
C SER A 54 9.72 6.93 -3.96
N MET A 55 10.34 5.75 -4.13
CA MET A 55 11.70 5.61 -4.61
C MET A 55 11.86 6.18 -6.04
N LEU A 56 10.89 5.90 -6.93
CA LEU A 56 10.88 6.46 -8.28
C LEU A 56 10.64 7.98 -8.28
N ALA A 57 9.67 8.46 -7.49
CA ALA A 57 9.33 9.89 -7.42
C ALA A 57 10.46 10.72 -6.80
N SER A 58 11.15 10.20 -5.79
CA SER A 58 12.27 10.86 -5.13
C SER A 58 13.63 10.60 -5.79
N GLN A 59 13.66 9.83 -6.89
CA GLN A 59 14.91 9.43 -7.57
C GLN A 59 15.91 8.74 -6.65
N ALA A 60 15.42 7.94 -5.70
CA ALA A 60 16.26 7.14 -4.82
C ALA A 60 16.80 5.89 -5.56
N SER A 61 17.83 5.26 -5.01
CA SER A 61 18.47 4.11 -5.64
C SER A 61 17.57 2.87 -5.61
N ILE A 62 17.25 2.33 -6.79
CA ILE A 62 16.53 1.05 -6.94
C ILE A 62 17.31 -0.08 -6.26
N ALA A 63 18.64 -0.08 -6.36
CA ALA A 63 19.49 -1.11 -5.75
C ALA A 63 19.43 -1.09 -4.22
N LYS A 64 19.47 0.10 -3.60
CA LYS A 64 19.33 0.24 -2.14
C LYS A 64 17.94 -0.17 -1.68
N CYS A 65 16.90 0.22 -2.43
CA CYS A 65 15.54 -0.24 -2.15
C CYS A 65 15.41 -1.77 -2.23
N CYS A 66 16.13 -2.41 -3.17
CA CYS A 66 16.24 -3.87 -3.25
C CYS A 66 16.93 -4.45 -2.00
N GLU A 67 18.05 -3.86 -1.57
CA GLU A 67 18.77 -4.25 -0.35
C GLU A 67 17.86 -4.17 0.89
N ASP A 68 17.09 -3.10 1.05
CA ASP A 68 16.15 -2.89 2.16
C ASP A 68 15.03 -3.93 2.20
N VAL A 69 14.45 -4.26 1.04
CA VAL A 69 13.43 -5.30 0.92
C VAL A 69 14.01 -6.66 1.32
N ILE A 70 15.23 -6.97 0.87
CA ILE A 70 15.93 -8.20 1.23
C ILE A 70 16.29 -8.23 2.71
N GLU A 71 16.76 -7.12 3.29
CA GLU A 71 17.04 -6.99 4.73
C GLU A 71 15.78 -7.29 5.55
N THR A 72 14.64 -6.72 5.15
CA THR A 72 13.34 -6.93 5.81
C THR A 72 12.91 -8.40 5.74
N VAL A 73 13.06 -9.04 4.58
CA VAL A 73 12.80 -10.48 4.39
C VAL A 73 13.73 -11.34 5.25
N MET A 74 15.01 -11.01 5.29
CA MET A 74 15.98 -11.75 6.09
C MET A 74 15.66 -11.64 7.58
N ASP A 75 15.33 -10.44 8.10
CA ASP A 75 14.97 -10.29 9.51
C ASP A 75 13.66 -11.01 9.86
N ALA A 76 12.67 -10.96 8.96
CA ALA A 76 11.43 -11.70 9.10
C ALA A 76 11.68 -13.22 9.18
N ARG A 77 12.68 -13.75 8.47
CA ARG A 77 13.02 -15.18 8.46
C ARG A 77 13.96 -15.63 9.57
N LYS A 78 14.57 -14.74 10.36
CA LYS A 78 15.54 -15.11 11.41
C LYS A 78 14.95 -15.93 12.57
N ARG A 79 13.63 -16.01 12.71
CA ARG A 79 12.94 -16.50 13.92
C ARG A 79 11.96 -17.62 13.58
N ASN A 80 11.71 -18.53 14.52
CA ASN A 80 10.91 -19.74 14.29
C ASN A 80 9.43 -19.49 13.90
N LEU A 81 8.86 -18.34 14.27
CA LEU A 81 7.51 -17.91 13.84
C LEU A 81 7.54 -17.00 12.61
N GLY A 82 8.72 -16.79 12.04
CA GLY A 82 8.96 -15.92 10.91
C GLY A 82 8.37 -14.51 11.13
N PRO A 83 7.56 -14.00 10.19
CA PRO A 83 6.95 -12.67 10.29
C PRO A 83 5.90 -12.55 11.41
N LEU A 84 5.38 -13.66 11.93
CA LEU A 84 4.42 -13.66 13.03
C LEU A 84 5.09 -13.58 14.41
N HIS A 85 6.43 -13.56 14.45
CA HIS A 85 7.16 -13.48 15.69
C HIS A 85 6.92 -12.10 16.37
N PRO A 86 6.54 -12.05 17.67
CA PRO A 86 6.20 -10.78 18.35
C PRO A 86 7.31 -9.71 18.33
N SER A 87 8.57 -10.12 18.25
CA SER A 87 9.71 -9.20 18.16
C SER A 87 10.01 -8.68 16.75
N PHE A 88 9.37 -9.23 15.71
CA PHE A 88 9.49 -8.71 14.34
C PHE A 88 8.64 -7.46 14.23
N ASN A 89 9.27 -6.34 13.85
CA ASN A 89 8.61 -5.06 13.65
C ASN A 89 8.95 -4.56 12.24
N PRO A 90 8.12 -4.88 11.22
CA PRO A 90 8.42 -4.53 9.84
C PRO A 90 8.50 -3.01 9.65
N LEU A 91 7.63 -2.23 10.32
CA LEU A 91 7.66 -0.77 10.21
C LEU A 91 8.96 -0.15 10.73
N LYS A 92 9.57 -0.73 11.76
CA LYS A 92 10.86 -0.22 12.27
C LYS A 92 11.97 -0.40 11.24
N ILE A 93 12.01 -1.54 10.56
CA ILE A 93 12.99 -1.83 9.51
C ILE A 93 12.76 -0.90 8.30
N ILE A 94 11.49 -0.77 7.86
CA ILE A 94 11.11 0.12 6.77
C ILE A 94 11.49 1.57 7.10
N ARG A 95 11.18 2.06 8.31
CA ARG A 95 11.56 3.42 8.74
C ARG A 95 13.07 3.62 8.64
N SER A 96 13.87 2.71 9.19
CA SER A 96 15.34 2.84 9.17
C SER A 96 15.91 2.81 7.75
N GLY A 97 15.36 2.00 6.83
CA GLY A 97 15.74 2.01 5.42
C GLY A 97 15.39 3.33 4.74
N LEU A 98 14.14 3.81 4.90
CA LEU A 98 13.70 5.08 4.31
C LEU A 98 14.50 6.29 4.85
N GLU A 99 14.80 6.33 6.14
CA GLU A 99 15.63 7.38 6.74
C GLU A 99 17.04 7.39 6.16
N ARG A 100 17.62 6.21 5.93
CA ARG A 100 18.97 6.04 5.40
C ARG A 100 19.06 6.33 3.90
N ASP A 101 18.09 5.89 3.12
CA ASP A 101 18.23 5.77 1.66
C ASP A 101 17.44 6.81 0.86
N LEU A 102 16.42 7.46 1.43
CA LEU A 102 15.79 8.60 0.79
C LEU A 102 16.70 9.84 0.85
N PRO A 103 16.82 10.61 -0.24
CA PRO A 103 17.56 11.87 -0.23
C PRO A 103 16.94 12.90 0.72
N ALA A 104 17.74 13.86 1.20
CA ALA A 104 17.26 14.87 2.16
C ALA A 104 16.07 15.70 1.61
N ASN A 105 16.08 15.99 0.31
CA ASN A 105 15.01 16.70 -0.41
C ASN A 105 13.95 15.77 -1.02
N ALA A 106 13.86 14.50 -0.57
CA ALA A 106 12.90 13.53 -1.11
C ALA A 106 11.46 14.04 -1.10
N HIS A 107 11.05 14.71 -0.03
CA HIS A 107 9.72 15.30 0.11
C HIS A 107 9.45 16.37 -0.95
N THR A 108 10.44 17.20 -1.30
CA THR A 108 10.29 18.21 -2.36
C THR A 108 10.16 17.58 -3.74
N LEU A 109 10.90 16.50 -4.01
CA LEU A 109 10.83 15.77 -5.29
C LEU A 109 9.53 14.97 -5.42
N ALA A 110 9.03 14.44 -4.30
CA ALA A 110 7.83 13.63 -4.24
C ALA A 110 6.54 14.46 -4.19
N SER A 111 6.54 15.65 -3.57
CA SER A 111 5.35 16.50 -3.47
C SER A 111 4.82 16.86 -4.85
N GLY A 112 3.50 16.73 -5.02
CA GLY A 112 2.83 16.92 -6.30
C GLY A 112 3.10 15.84 -7.34
N ARG A 113 3.97 14.86 -7.09
CA ARG A 113 4.28 13.77 -8.05
C ARG A 113 3.91 12.38 -7.50
N LEU A 114 4.24 12.12 -6.25
CA LEU A 114 3.89 10.89 -5.55
C LEU A 114 2.46 10.99 -5.00
N CYS A 115 1.69 9.91 -5.11
CA CYS A 115 0.35 9.80 -4.54
C CYS A 115 0.27 8.52 -3.70
N VAL A 116 0.21 8.67 -2.39
CA VAL A 116 0.19 7.56 -1.42
C VAL A 116 -1.24 7.29 -0.98
N SER A 117 -1.71 6.07 -1.21
CA SER A 117 -3.01 5.59 -0.72
C SER A 117 -2.92 5.23 0.77
N LEU A 118 -3.85 5.77 1.56
CA LEU A 118 -4.03 5.51 2.98
C LEU A 118 -5.48 5.13 3.28
N THR A 119 -5.70 4.25 4.24
CA THR A 119 -7.06 3.95 4.74
C THR A 119 -7.24 4.61 6.11
N ARG A 120 -8.19 5.55 6.21
CA ARG A 120 -8.47 6.27 7.45
C ARG A 120 -9.21 5.36 8.43
N VAL A 121 -8.74 5.30 9.68
CA VAL A 121 -9.28 4.37 10.68
C VAL A 121 -10.70 4.73 11.13
N SER A 122 -11.03 6.01 11.22
CA SER A 122 -12.30 6.47 11.78
C SER A 122 -13.53 6.05 10.97
N ASP A 123 -13.39 5.94 9.65
CA ASP A 123 -14.51 5.69 8.72
C ASP A 123 -14.19 4.70 7.60
N GLY A 124 -12.97 4.15 7.57
CA GLY A 124 -12.50 3.22 6.54
C GLY A 124 -12.31 3.84 5.16
N GLN A 125 -12.43 5.17 5.02
CA GLN A 125 -12.36 5.84 3.73
C GLN A 125 -10.92 5.93 3.24
N ASN A 126 -10.76 5.87 1.91
CA ASN A 126 -9.47 6.09 1.29
C ASN A 126 -9.09 7.58 1.27
N VAL A 127 -7.82 7.87 1.51
CA VAL A 127 -7.23 9.20 1.37
C VAL A 127 -5.96 9.07 0.54
N ILE A 128 -5.87 9.88 -0.52
CA ILE A 128 -4.64 10.01 -1.31
C ILE A 128 -3.86 11.22 -0.81
N VAL A 129 -2.65 10.98 -0.32
CA VAL A 129 -1.72 12.05 0.10
C VAL A 129 -0.69 12.28 -0.99
N SER A 130 -0.57 13.53 -1.45
CA SER A 130 0.43 13.92 -2.47
C SER A 130 1.36 15.05 -2.09
N GLU A 131 1.13 15.72 -0.96
CA GLU A 131 1.92 16.87 -0.53
C GLU A 131 2.63 16.56 0.79
N PHE A 132 3.94 16.83 0.83
CA PHE A 132 4.82 16.55 1.95
C PHE A 132 5.71 17.77 2.25
N LYS A 133 5.67 18.26 3.49
CA LYS A 133 6.42 19.44 3.94
C LYS A 133 7.84 19.09 4.41
N SER A 134 8.09 17.85 4.80
CA SER A 134 9.42 17.37 5.20
C SER A 134 9.64 15.90 4.85
N LYS A 135 10.90 15.46 4.92
CA LYS A 135 11.28 14.04 4.69
C LYS A 135 10.59 13.14 5.70
N GLU A 136 10.49 13.57 6.95
CA GLU A 136 9.84 12.85 8.05
C GLU A 136 8.33 12.71 7.79
N GLU A 137 7.69 13.75 7.25
CA GLU A 137 6.28 13.68 6.87
C GLU A 137 6.04 12.69 5.73
N LEU A 138 6.90 12.69 4.70
CA LEU A 138 6.88 11.68 3.63
C LEU A 138 7.04 10.26 4.20
N ILE A 139 8.04 10.04 5.05
CA ILE A 139 8.27 8.74 5.69
C ILE A 139 7.05 8.32 6.51
N GLN A 140 6.46 9.24 7.27
CA GLN A 140 5.30 8.95 8.10
C GLN A 140 4.07 8.54 7.26
N ALA A 141 3.84 9.18 6.11
CA ALA A 141 2.79 8.77 5.17
C ALA A 141 3.04 7.35 4.62
N LEU A 142 4.28 7.02 4.24
CA LEU A 142 4.64 5.68 3.76
C LEU A 142 4.46 4.61 4.83
N LEU A 143 4.82 4.91 6.08
CA LEU A 143 4.61 3.99 7.22
C LEU A 143 3.13 3.76 7.49
N CYS A 144 2.29 4.79 7.36
CA CYS A 144 0.83 4.64 7.43
C CYS A 144 0.32 3.72 6.31
N SER A 145 0.78 3.93 5.08
CA SER A 145 0.39 3.14 3.91
C SER A 145 0.79 1.66 4.01
N CYS A 146 1.85 1.34 4.77
CA CYS A 146 2.36 -0.02 4.97
C CYS A 146 1.91 -0.67 6.30
N PHE A 147 1.12 0.02 7.14
CA PHE A 147 0.72 -0.52 8.43
C PHE A 147 -0.46 -1.50 8.29
N ILE A 148 -0.16 -2.79 8.24
CA ILE A 148 -1.18 -3.84 8.28
C ILE A 148 -1.56 -4.09 9.75
N PRO A 149 -2.83 -3.86 10.16
CA PRO A 149 -3.28 -4.09 11.52
C PRO A 149 -3.00 -5.51 12.00
N ILE A 150 -2.68 -5.68 13.29
CA ILE A 150 -2.32 -6.95 13.95
C ILE A 150 -0.94 -7.47 13.51
N TYR A 151 -0.64 -7.43 12.22
CA TYR A 151 0.62 -7.89 11.64
C TYR A 151 1.79 -6.96 11.99
N CYS A 152 1.65 -5.65 11.77
CA CYS A 152 2.66 -4.66 12.13
C CYS A 152 2.59 -4.24 13.60
N GLY A 153 1.41 -4.32 14.22
CA GLY A 153 1.13 -3.88 15.57
C GLY A 153 -0.36 -3.63 15.81
N LEU A 154 -0.70 -3.20 17.03
CA LEU A 154 -2.09 -2.93 17.41
C LEU A 154 -2.49 -1.47 17.20
N ILE A 155 -1.60 -0.54 17.48
CA ILE A 155 -1.88 0.89 17.42
C ILE A 155 -1.43 1.43 16.05
N PRO A 156 -2.35 1.92 15.22
CA PRO A 156 -1.99 2.50 13.92
C PRO A 156 -1.20 3.81 14.08
N PRO A 157 -0.24 4.09 13.17
CA PRO A 157 0.46 5.36 13.15
C PRO A 157 -0.48 6.54 12.85
N SER A 158 -0.05 7.74 13.24
CA SER A 158 -0.75 9.00 12.98
C SER A 158 -0.05 9.79 11.88
N PHE A 159 -0.83 10.37 10.97
CA PHE A 159 -0.37 11.33 9.98
C PHE A 159 -1.24 12.58 10.11
N GLN A 160 -0.62 13.73 10.38
CA GLN A 160 -1.32 15.02 10.61
C GLN A 160 -2.45 14.93 11.67
N GLY A 161 -2.24 14.14 12.72
CA GLY A 161 -3.20 13.97 13.82
C GLY A 161 -4.33 12.96 13.56
N VAL A 162 -4.37 12.35 12.36
CA VAL A 162 -5.37 11.34 11.99
C VAL A 162 -4.70 9.97 11.88
N ARG A 163 -5.39 8.91 12.32
CA ARG A 163 -4.89 7.53 12.28
C ARG A 163 -5.20 6.85 10.96
N TYR A 164 -4.20 6.17 10.43
CA TYR A 164 -4.29 5.47 9.14
C TYR A 164 -3.71 4.06 9.25
N VAL A 165 -4.24 3.18 8.42
CA VAL A 165 -3.77 1.82 8.18
C VAL A 165 -3.45 1.64 6.70
N ASP A 166 -2.97 0.45 6.36
CA ASP A 166 -2.51 0.08 5.02
C ASP A 166 -3.50 0.51 3.95
N GLY A 167 -3.02 1.30 2.98
CA GLY A 167 -3.86 1.89 1.93
C GLY A 167 -4.53 0.85 1.04
N GLY A 168 -3.94 -0.33 0.93
CA GLY A 168 -4.47 -1.45 0.17
C GLY A 168 -5.78 -2.01 0.71
N ILE A 169 -6.14 -1.68 1.95
CA ILE A 169 -7.41 -2.08 2.57
C ILE A 169 -8.60 -1.34 1.94
N SER A 170 -8.42 -0.09 1.50
CA SER A 170 -9.47 0.69 0.85
C SER A 170 -9.25 0.86 -0.65
N ASP A 171 -8.01 1.11 -1.09
CA ASP A 171 -7.64 1.25 -2.50
C ASP A 171 -6.19 0.78 -2.72
N ASN A 172 -6.06 -0.45 -3.21
CA ASN A 172 -4.79 -1.12 -3.40
C ASN A 172 -4.12 -0.78 -4.72
N LEU A 173 -4.87 -0.35 -5.72
CA LEU A 173 -4.34 0.11 -7.00
C LEU A 173 -4.92 1.49 -7.32
N PRO A 174 -4.46 2.54 -6.60
CA PRO A 174 -5.00 3.89 -6.73
C PRO A 174 -4.79 4.49 -8.11
N GLN A 175 -5.81 5.15 -8.65
CA GLN A 175 -5.79 5.72 -10.00
C GLN A 175 -6.43 7.11 -10.05
N SER A 176 -5.95 7.95 -10.96
CA SER A 176 -6.61 9.22 -11.32
C SER A 176 -7.86 8.96 -12.16
N GLU A 177 -8.84 9.87 -12.08
CA GLU A 177 -10.06 9.85 -12.91
C GLU A 177 -9.76 9.86 -14.42
N LEU A 178 -8.58 10.36 -14.82
CA LEU A 178 -8.17 10.55 -16.21
C LEU A 178 -7.86 9.25 -16.99
N LYS A 179 -7.98 8.06 -16.37
CA LYS A 179 -7.87 6.70 -16.97
C LYS A 179 -6.59 6.37 -17.79
N ASN A 180 -5.69 7.32 -18.04
CA ASN A 180 -4.41 7.09 -18.72
C ASN A 180 -3.32 6.73 -17.69
N THR A 181 -3.45 5.56 -17.08
CA THR A 181 -2.55 5.10 -16.01
C THR A 181 -2.02 3.71 -16.35
N ILE A 182 -0.70 3.56 -16.40
CA ILE A 182 -0.07 2.23 -16.47
C ILE A 182 -0.16 1.60 -15.09
N THR A 183 -0.79 0.44 -15.02
CA THR A 183 -1.05 -0.28 -13.77
C THR A 183 -0.08 -1.44 -13.59
N ILE A 184 0.50 -1.53 -12.40
CA ILE A 184 1.51 -2.52 -12.05
C ILE A 184 1.02 -3.34 -10.86
N SER A 185 0.89 -4.65 -11.05
CA SER A 185 0.47 -5.57 -10.00
C SER A 185 1.29 -6.86 -10.06
N PRO A 186 1.79 -7.37 -8.92
CA PRO A 186 2.44 -8.68 -8.89
C PRO A 186 1.43 -9.83 -8.95
N PHE A 187 0.13 -9.57 -8.97
CA PHE A 187 -0.92 -10.59 -9.09
C PHE A 187 -1.42 -10.65 -10.53
N SER A 188 -1.64 -11.88 -11.04
CA SER A 188 -2.21 -12.06 -12.38
C SER A 188 -3.65 -11.55 -12.43
N GLY A 189 -3.97 -10.73 -13.43
CA GLY A 189 -5.24 -10.05 -13.58
C GLY A 189 -5.29 -9.20 -14.84
N GLU A 190 -5.97 -8.05 -14.75
CA GLU A 190 -6.18 -7.08 -15.82
C GLU A 190 -5.24 -5.86 -15.71
N SER A 191 -4.21 -5.90 -14.86
CA SER A 191 -3.19 -4.86 -14.81
C SER A 191 -2.26 -4.93 -16.02
N ASP A 192 -1.81 -3.78 -16.51
CA ASP A 192 -0.97 -3.65 -17.70
C ASP A 192 0.35 -4.44 -17.56
N ILE A 193 0.99 -4.31 -16.40
CA ILE A 193 2.21 -5.03 -16.03
C ILE A 193 1.89 -6.00 -14.88
N CYS A 194 1.58 -7.24 -15.22
CA CYS A 194 1.37 -8.33 -14.27
C CYS A 194 1.84 -9.69 -14.82
N PRO A 195 2.00 -10.71 -13.94
CA PRO A 195 2.28 -12.06 -14.40
C PRO A 195 1.14 -12.63 -15.25
N ARG A 196 1.48 -13.33 -16.32
CA ARG A 196 0.50 -14.07 -17.15
C ARG A 196 0.48 -15.54 -16.76
N ASP A 197 -0.56 -15.95 -16.05
CA ASP A 197 -0.79 -17.36 -15.77
C ASP A 197 -1.50 -18.02 -16.97
N THR A 198 -1.00 -19.18 -17.42
CA THR A 198 -1.54 -19.98 -18.52
C THR A 198 -2.78 -20.82 -18.13
N SER A 199 -3.34 -20.61 -16.94
CA SER A 199 -4.46 -21.40 -16.44
C SER A 199 -5.81 -20.94 -17.01
N PHE A 200 -6.60 -21.90 -17.47
CA PHE A 200 -7.93 -21.67 -18.04
C PHE A 200 -8.89 -21.08 -16.98
N ASN A 201 -9.44 -19.89 -17.30
CA ASN A 201 -10.60 -19.20 -16.72
C ASN A 201 -11.12 -19.68 -15.35
N PHE A 202 -10.69 -19.00 -14.30
CA PHE A 202 -11.42 -18.95 -13.02
C PHE A 202 -11.86 -17.52 -12.73
N HIS A 203 -12.94 -17.37 -11.97
CA HIS A 203 -13.56 -16.08 -11.62
C HIS A 203 -12.54 -15.01 -11.19
N GLU A 204 -12.72 -13.80 -11.69
CA GLU A 204 -11.94 -12.63 -11.30
C GLU A 204 -12.51 -12.01 -10.02
N LEU A 205 -11.65 -11.77 -9.03
CA LEU A 205 -12.01 -11.06 -7.82
C LEU A 205 -11.41 -9.65 -7.88
N ARG A 206 -12.26 -8.64 -7.87
CA ARG A 206 -11.82 -7.24 -7.81
C ARG A 206 -11.78 -6.80 -6.34
N PHE A 207 -10.59 -6.72 -5.77
CA PHE A 207 -10.36 -6.26 -4.40
C PHE A 207 -9.71 -4.87 -4.45
N THR A 208 -10.39 -3.85 -3.89
CA THR A 208 -9.85 -2.49 -3.71
C THR A 208 -9.15 -1.95 -4.97
N ASN A 209 -9.88 -1.94 -6.09
CA ASN A 209 -9.43 -1.55 -7.43
C ASN A 209 -8.32 -2.41 -8.07
N THR A 210 -7.93 -3.52 -7.45
CA THR A 210 -7.03 -4.53 -8.02
C THR A 210 -7.82 -5.74 -8.53
N SER A 211 -7.64 -6.11 -9.79
CA SER A 211 -8.15 -7.38 -10.34
C SER A 211 -7.20 -8.52 -9.99
N ILE A 212 -7.68 -9.55 -9.30
CA ILE A 212 -6.90 -10.75 -8.98
C ILE A 212 -7.68 -11.97 -9.48
N ARG A 213 -7.07 -12.74 -10.39
CA ARG A 213 -7.65 -14.01 -10.84
C ARG A 213 -7.56 -15.06 -9.74
N LEU A 214 -8.64 -15.79 -9.48
CA LEU A 214 -8.66 -16.86 -8.48
C LEU A 214 -7.98 -18.13 -9.04
N ASN A 215 -6.65 -18.20 -8.94
CA ASN A 215 -5.89 -19.39 -9.34
C ASN A 215 -4.83 -19.76 -8.30
N LEU A 216 -4.30 -20.98 -8.41
CA LEU A 216 -3.26 -21.50 -7.48
C LEU A 216 -2.01 -20.61 -7.47
N SER A 217 -1.63 -20.04 -8.61
CA SER A 217 -0.47 -19.15 -8.72
C SER A 217 -0.68 -17.86 -7.92
N ASN A 218 -1.86 -17.25 -7.96
CA ASN A 218 -2.20 -16.06 -7.19
C ASN A 218 -2.42 -16.37 -5.71
N MET A 219 -2.94 -17.55 -5.36
CA MET A 219 -2.93 -18.00 -3.96
C MET A 219 -1.51 -18.17 -3.42
N TYR A 220 -0.61 -18.76 -4.23
CA TYR A 220 0.80 -18.85 -3.90
C TYR A 220 1.41 -17.45 -3.73
N ARG A 221 1.15 -16.50 -4.64
CA ARG A 221 1.62 -15.12 -4.53
C ARG A 221 1.07 -14.42 -3.29
N LEU A 222 -0.23 -14.56 -2.99
CA LEU A 222 -0.83 -14.00 -1.78
C LEU A 222 -0.17 -14.56 -0.52
N SER A 223 0.16 -15.86 -0.50
CA SER A 223 0.93 -16.45 0.58
C SER A 223 2.32 -15.81 0.71
N LYS A 224 3.00 -15.51 -0.41
CA LYS A 224 4.32 -14.86 -0.42
C LYS A 224 4.29 -13.37 -0.10
N ALA A 225 3.14 -12.71 -0.29
CA ALA A 225 2.94 -11.33 0.16
C ALA A 225 2.97 -11.22 1.69
N LEU A 226 2.45 -12.23 2.40
CA LEU A 226 2.40 -12.30 3.87
C LEU A 226 3.59 -13.04 4.49
N PHE A 227 4.07 -14.09 3.81
CA PHE A 227 5.15 -14.95 4.30
C PHE A 227 6.37 -14.87 3.38
N PRO A 228 7.46 -14.25 3.84
CA PRO A 228 8.57 -13.87 2.99
C PRO A 228 9.27 -15.12 2.41
N PRO A 229 9.45 -15.20 1.08
CA PRO A 229 10.13 -16.32 0.45
C PRO A 229 11.66 -16.24 0.63
N GLU A 230 12.36 -17.29 0.21
CA GLU A 230 13.83 -17.32 0.25
C GLU A 230 14.44 -16.34 -0.76
N PRO A 231 15.66 -15.81 -0.53
CA PRO A 231 16.31 -14.87 -1.44
C PRO A 231 16.39 -15.34 -2.89
N LYS A 232 16.53 -16.66 -3.13
CA LYS A 232 16.52 -17.23 -4.49
C LYS A 232 15.16 -17.03 -5.18
N VAL A 233 14.07 -17.33 -4.48
CA VAL A 233 12.70 -17.14 -4.98
C VAL A 233 12.39 -15.64 -5.12
N MET A 234 12.93 -14.79 -4.25
CA MET A 234 12.83 -13.34 -4.39
C MET A 234 13.48 -12.85 -5.69
N ALA A 235 14.63 -13.41 -6.07
CA ALA A 235 15.29 -13.08 -7.34
C ALA A 235 14.46 -13.50 -8.56
N GLU A 236 13.84 -14.69 -8.51
CA GLU A 236 12.92 -15.16 -9.55
C GLU A 236 11.70 -14.23 -9.69
N ILE A 237 11.11 -13.79 -8.57
CA ILE A 237 9.99 -12.83 -8.57
C ILE A 237 10.43 -11.48 -9.15
N CYS A 238 11.62 -11.01 -8.78
CA CYS A 238 12.20 -9.78 -9.34
C CYS A 238 12.41 -9.89 -10.85
N GLN A 239 12.97 -11.02 -11.30
CA GLN A 239 13.17 -11.28 -12.73
C GLN A 239 11.84 -11.36 -13.48
N SER A 240 10.80 -11.95 -12.87
CA SER A 240 9.44 -11.95 -13.44
C SER A 240 8.94 -10.53 -13.65
N GLY A 241 9.05 -9.65 -12.65
CA GLY A 241 8.66 -8.25 -12.78
C GLY A 241 9.39 -7.53 -13.90
N TYR A 242 10.69 -7.78 -14.06
CA TYR A 242 11.46 -7.23 -15.18
C TYR A 242 10.94 -7.74 -16.53
N LYS A 243 10.73 -9.05 -16.68
CA LYS A 243 10.24 -9.68 -17.92
C LYS A 243 8.83 -9.23 -18.28
N ASP A 244 7.95 -9.11 -17.29
CA ASP A 244 6.57 -8.67 -17.48
C ASP A 244 6.52 -7.19 -17.93
N ALA A 245 7.40 -6.34 -17.38
CA ALA A 245 7.55 -4.96 -17.82
C ALA A 245 8.14 -4.88 -19.24
N LEU A 246 9.18 -5.66 -19.54
CA LEU A 246 9.79 -5.69 -20.87
C LEU A 246 8.77 -6.08 -21.94
N ARG A 247 7.99 -7.14 -21.68
CA ARG A 247 6.91 -7.57 -22.56
C ARG A 247 5.87 -6.47 -22.77
N PHE A 248 5.46 -5.79 -21.70
CA PHE A 248 4.53 -4.66 -21.83
C PHE A 248 5.10 -3.56 -22.74
N LEU A 249 6.39 -3.24 -22.61
CA LEU A 249 7.04 -2.25 -23.47
C LEU A 249 7.10 -2.71 -24.93
N GLU A 250 7.40 -3.99 -25.18
CA GLU A 250 7.44 -4.58 -26.53
C GLU A 250 6.07 -4.55 -27.20
N GLU A 251 5.04 -5.03 -26.52
CA GLU A 251 3.67 -5.15 -27.04
C GLU A 251 3.03 -3.79 -27.34
N ASN A 252 3.45 -2.73 -26.62
CA ASN A 252 2.96 -1.38 -26.83
C ASN A 252 3.92 -0.51 -27.65
N HIS A 253 5.00 -1.09 -28.21
CA HIS A 253 6.02 -0.38 -28.98
C HIS A 253 6.64 0.82 -28.23
N LEU A 254 6.80 0.68 -26.91
CA LEU A 254 7.34 1.69 -26.00
C LEU A 254 8.84 1.52 -25.74
N LEU A 255 9.46 0.47 -26.28
CA LEU A 255 10.91 0.34 -26.28
C LEU A 255 11.53 1.51 -27.02
N LYS A 256 12.64 2.01 -26.47
CA LYS A 256 13.42 3.07 -27.09
C LYS A 256 13.93 2.58 -28.45
N LEU A 257 13.36 3.07 -29.55
CA LEU A 257 13.99 2.97 -30.87
C LEU A 257 15.18 3.95 -30.84
N GLU A 258 16.39 3.46 -30.57
CA GLU A 258 17.57 4.28 -30.80
C GLU A 258 17.72 4.48 -32.31
N CYS A 259 17.48 5.70 -32.80
CA CYS A 259 17.96 6.10 -34.13
C CYS A 259 19.49 5.96 -34.16
N PRO A 260 20.06 5.50 -35.29
CA PRO A 260 21.44 5.05 -35.37
C PRO A 260 22.39 6.23 -35.25
N THR A 261 23.18 6.28 -34.19
CA THR A 261 24.39 7.08 -34.20
C THR A 261 25.54 6.17 -34.61
N ALA A 262 26.19 6.56 -35.70
CA ALA A 262 27.28 5.85 -36.36
C ALA A 262 28.30 5.24 -35.37
N GLY A 263 28.72 4.00 -35.62
CA GLY A 263 29.85 3.38 -34.92
C GLY A 263 31.20 3.98 -35.34
N PRO A 264 32.33 3.38 -34.94
CA PRO A 264 32.52 2.27 -34.01
C PRO A 264 33.36 2.67 -32.79
N ASN A 265 33.33 1.87 -31.72
CA ASN A 265 34.52 1.46 -30.98
C ASN A 265 34.15 0.29 -30.06
N LEU A 266 34.54 -0.90 -30.50
CA LEU A 266 34.56 -2.11 -29.70
C LEU A 266 35.73 -1.97 -28.72
N SER A 267 35.46 -1.50 -27.50
CA SER A 267 36.36 -1.72 -26.36
C SER A 267 35.70 -2.73 -25.43
N GLU A 268 36.27 -3.93 -25.46
CA GLU A 268 35.98 -5.01 -24.51
C GLU A 268 36.03 -4.46 -23.08
N ALA A 269 34.87 -4.47 -22.40
CA ALA A 269 34.81 -4.24 -20.96
C ALA A 269 35.49 -5.44 -20.27
N THR A 270 36.81 -5.30 -20.11
CA THR A 270 37.65 -6.21 -19.34
C THR A 270 37.12 -6.28 -17.91
N CYS A 271 36.68 -7.49 -17.54
CA CYS A 271 36.33 -7.91 -16.20
C CYS A 271 37.38 -7.43 -15.17
N CYS A 272 36.90 -6.86 -14.05
CA CYS A 272 37.75 -6.38 -12.96
C CYS A 272 38.49 -7.54 -12.26
N CYS A 273 39.68 -7.89 -12.75
CA CYS A 273 40.68 -8.63 -12.02
C CYS A 273 42.04 -7.94 -12.22
N LYS A 274 42.50 -7.18 -11.21
CA LYS A 274 43.89 -6.70 -11.19
C LYS A 274 44.83 -7.88 -10.90
N PRO A 275 45.95 -8.05 -11.61
CA PRO A 275 46.95 -9.04 -11.25
C PRO A 275 47.79 -8.52 -10.07
N VAL A 276 47.78 -9.24 -8.95
CA VAL A 276 48.76 -9.04 -7.87
C VAL A 276 49.90 -10.03 -8.09
N ALA A 277 51.11 -9.49 -7.95
CA ALA A 277 52.39 -10.12 -8.21
C ALA A 277 52.61 -11.44 -7.44
N MET A 278 53.47 -12.26 -8.05
CA MET A 278 53.85 -13.61 -7.67
C MET A 278 54.86 -13.59 -6.51
N GLU A 279 54.50 -14.20 -5.38
CA GLU A 279 55.47 -14.67 -4.39
C GLU A 279 55.08 -16.07 -3.87
N THR A 280 56.08 -16.73 -3.30
CA THR A 280 56.44 -18.12 -3.53
C THR A 280 55.88 -19.09 -2.48
N THR A 281 55.70 -20.35 -2.90
CA THR A 281 55.80 -21.59 -2.09
C THR A 281 54.55 -22.14 -1.36
N LYS A 282 54.23 -23.40 -1.72
CA LYS A 282 53.46 -24.45 -1.01
C LYS A 282 51.98 -24.27 -0.61
N ASN A 283 51.33 -23.13 -0.89
CA ASN A 283 49.85 -23.01 -0.73
C ASN A 283 49.03 -23.22 -2.03
N GLY A 284 49.68 -23.58 -3.14
CA GLY A 284 49.08 -23.57 -4.48
C GLY A 284 48.08 -24.68 -4.81
N MET A 285 48.06 -25.81 -4.10
CA MET A 285 47.14 -26.92 -4.41
C MET A 285 45.78 -26.81 -3.71
N PHE A 286 45.74 -26.26 -2.49
CA PHE A 286 44.47 -26.03 -1.77
C PHE A 286 43.71 -24.79 -2.29
N CYS A 287 44.41 -23.79 -2.82
CA CYS A 287 43.77 -22.65 -3.47
C CYS A 287 43.12 -23.03 -4.80
N ARG A 288 43.70 -23.94 -5.59
CA ARG A 288 43.08 -24.44 -6.84
C ARG A 288 41.83 -25.29 -6.58
N LEU A 289 41.84 -26.13 -5.55
CA LEU A 289 40.66 -26.91 -5.15
C LEU A 289 39.55 -26.04 -4.50
N ARG A 290 39.89 -24.93 -3.82
CA ARG A 290 38.91 -23.94 -3.35
C ARG A 290 38.34 -23.07 -4.47
N LEU A 291 39.13 -22.77 -5.51
CA LEU A 291 38.68 -22.00 -6.67
C LEU A 291 37.76 -22.84 -7.56
N LEU A 292 38.07 -24.11 -7.80
CA LEU A 292 37.24 -25.01 -8.61
C LEU A 292 35.89 -25.36 -7.97
N ARG A 293 35.75 -25.21 -6.64
CA ARG A 293 34.47 -25.46 -5.93
C ARG A 293 33.57 -24.23 -5.82
N LYS A 294 34.06 -23.03 -6.19
CA LYS A 294 33.33 -21.76 -6.01
C LYS A 294 32.54 -21.31 -7.25
N GLN A 295 32.64 -22.00 -8.37
CA GLN A 295 32.18 -21.46 -9.66
C GLN A 295 30.74 -21.83 -10.06
N HIS A 296 29.87 -22.36 -9.18
CA HIS A 296 28.60 -22.95 -9.65
C HIS A 296 27.35 -22.78 -8.76
N TRP A 297 27.25 -21.80 -7.85
CA TRP A 297 26.07 -21.77 -6.93
C TRP A 297 25.37 -20.42 -6.70
N CYS A 298 25.81 -19.32 -7.29
CA CYS A 298 25.19 -18.03 -6.98
C CYS A 298 24.10 -17.67 -7.99
N LEU A 299 22.98 -18.40 -7.93
CA LEU A 299 21.87 -18.40 -8.91
C LEU A 299 22.27 -19.00 -10.26
N ASP A 300 21.35 -19.75 -10.85
CA ASP A 300 21.47 -20.26 -12.21
C ASP A 300 21.58 -19.05 -13.15
N GLU A 301 22.53 -19.03 -14.09
CA GLU A 301 22.78 -17.88 -14.98
C GLU A 301 21.47 -17.47 -15.67
N HIS A 302 20.71 -18.47 -16.11
CA HIS A 302 19.38 -18.34 -16.71
C HIS A 302 18.29 -17.68 -15.82
N ILE A 303 18.40 -17.76 -14.49
CA ILE A 303 17.41 -17.20 -13.53
C ILE A 303 17.58 -15.68 -13.37
N VAL A 304 18.69 -15.08 -13.82
CA VAL A 304 18.97 -13.65 -13.55
C VAL A 304 19.45 -12.90 -14.79
N ASP A 305 19.50 -13.53 -15.96
CA ASP A 305 20.07 -12.96 -17.20
C ASP A 305 19.63 -11.51 -17.48
N ASN A 306 18.32 -11.24 -17.38
CA ASN A 306 17.75 -9.95 -17.75
C ASN A 306 17.81 -8.85 -16.66
N LEU A 307 18.26 -9.13 -15.43
CA LEU A 307 18.28 -8.11 -14.38
C LEU A 307 19.54 -7.23 -14.46
N PRO A 308 19.49 -5.94 -14.08
CA PRO A 308 20.68 -5.10 -14.05
C PRO A 308 21.76 -5.62 -13.09
N THR A 309 23.03 -5.42 -13.41
CA THR A 309 24.19 -5.92 -12.63
C THR A 309 24.13 -5.54 -11.16
N GLN A 310 23.68 -4.33 -10.84
CA GLN A 310 23.54 -3.88 -9.45
C GLN A 310 22.52 -4.71 -8.67
N ILE A 311 21.39 -5.06 -9.29
CA ILE A 311 20.36 -5.92 -8.69
C ILE A 311 20.86 -7.36 -8.56
N LYS A 312 21.57 -7.89 -9.58
CA LYS A 312 22.20 -9.21 -9.48
C LYS A 312 23.15 -9.28 -8.28
N LYS A 313 23.95 -8.24 -8.07
CA LYS A 313 24.89 -8.16 -6.94
C LYS A 313 24.17 -8.27 -5.59
N VAL A 314 23.06 -7.56 -5.40
CA VAL A 314 22.26 -7.62 -4.16
C VAL A 314 21.79 -9.05 -3.87
N PHE A 315 21.23 -9.74 -4.87
CA PHE A 315 20.79 -11.12 -4.70
C PHE A 315 21.96 -12.09 -4.48
N CYS A 316 23.08 -11.89 -5.18
CA CYS A 316 24.27 -12.69 -4.98
C CYS A 316 24.80 -12.57 -3.55
N GLU A 317 24.89 -11.36 -3.01
CA GLU A 317 25.31 -11.13 -1.63
C GLU A 317 24.32 -11.74 -0.64
N ALA A 318 23.02 -11.58 -0.87
CA ALA A 318 21.96 -12.17 -0.04
C ALA A 318 22.01 -13.71 -0.02
N CYS A 319 22.26 -14.35 -1.17
CA CYS A 319 22.40 -15.80 -1.27
C CYS A 319 23.73 -16.32 -0.69
N GLN A 320 24.77 -15.49 -0.67
CA GLN A 320 26.08 -15.85 -0.10
C GLN A 320 26.16 -15.64 1.42
N GLN A 321 25.19 -14.96 2.04
CA GLN A 321 25.15 -14.83 3.49
C GLN A 321 25.09 -16.22 4.13
N LYS A 322 26.21 -16.63 4.73
CA LYS A 322 26.29 -17.89 5.46
C LYS A 322 25.36 -17.80 6.66
N PRO A 323 24.53 -18.83 6.93
CA PRO A 323 23.79 -18.88 8.17
C PRO A 323 24.80 -18.81 9.31
N GLY A 324 24.62 -17.86 10.24
CA GLY A 324 25.45 -17.76 11.43
C GLY A 324 25.43 -19.07 12.23
N LEU A 325 26.39 -19.28 13.12
CA LEU A 325 26.48 -20.51 13.93
C LEU A 325 25.15 -20.83 14.63
N TYR A 326 24.45 -19.81 15.14
CA TYR A 326 23.12 -19.97 15.72
C TYR A 326 22.09 -20.50 14.72
N ALA A 327 22.05 -19.96 13.50
CA ALA A 327 21.15 -20.42 12.45
C ALA A 327 21.45 -21.88 12.08
N GLN A 328 22.73 -22.25 11.91
CA GLN A 328 23.12 -23.63 11.61
C GLN A 328 22.71 -24.62 12.71
N VAL A 329 22.85 -24.24 13.98
CA VAL A 329 22.44 -25.07 15.12
C VAL A 329 20.92 -25.12 15.25
N SER A 330 20.23 -24.00 15.03
CA SER A 330 18.75 -23.93 15.08
C SER A 330 18.07 -24.75 13.99
N GLU A 331 18.75 -24.97 12.87
CA GLU A 331 18.27 -25.77 11.73
C GLU A 331 18.40 -27.29 11.97
N MET A 332 19.16 -27.71 12.99
CA MET A 332 19.24 -29.13 13.36
C MET A 332 17.88 -29.63 13.81
N LEU A 333 17.47 -30.81 13.32
CA LEU A 333 16.13 -31.37 13.57
C LEU A 333 15.81 -31.51 15.07
N LEU A 334 16.80 -31.91 15.87
CA LEU A 334 16.66 -31.98 17.34
C LEU A 334 16.41 -30.61 17.97
N VAL A 335 17.11 -29.58 17.53
CA VAL A 335 16.97 -28.22 18.07
C VAL A 335 15.65 -27.61 17.62
N ARG A 336 15.21 -27.85 16.38
CA ARG A 336 13.86 -27.46 15.91
C ARG A 336 12.77 -28.12 16.73
N VAL A 337 12.81 -29.45 16.87
CA VAL A 337 11.81 -30.20 17.65
C VAL A 337 11.79 -29.70 19.09
N ALA A 338 12.96 -29.55 19.73
CA ALA A 338 13.05 -28.99 21.09
C ALA A 338 12.50 -27.56 21.15
N SER A 339 12.78 -26.70 20.16
CA SER A 339 12.26 -25.34 20.11
C SER A 339 10.75 -25.27 19.93
N TYR A 340 10.16 -26.19 19.16
CA TYR A 340 8.70 -26.31 19.01
C TYR A 340 8.05 -26.84 20.28
N MET A 341 8.68 -27.80 20.96
CA MET A 341 8.20 -28.34 22.24
C MET A 341 8.29 -27.31 23.38
N LEU A 342 9.31 -26.44 23.36
CA LEU A 342 9.47 -25.33 24.30
C LEU A 342 8.70 -24.07 23.90
N LEU A 343 8.11 -24.03 22.70
CA LEU A 343 7.36 -22.88 22.20
C LEU A 343 6.22 -22.46 23.14
N PRO A 344 5.38 -23.37 23.68
CA PRO A 344 4.31 -22.99 24.61
C PRO A 344 4.81 -22.28 25.88
N CYS A 345 6.03 -22.56 26.33
CA CYS A 345 6.63 -21.97 27.52
C CYS A 345 7.44 -20.69 27.22
N THR A 346 8.17 -20.68 26.11
CA THR A 346 9.05 -19.56 25.72
C THR A 346 8.29 -18.44 25.03
N LEU A 347 7.25 -18.76 24.26
CA LEU A 347 6.47 -17.79 23.50
C LEU A 347 5.77 -16.76 24.40
N PRO A 348 5.13 -17.11 25.54
CA PRO A 348 4.57 -16.12 26.45
C PRO A 348 5.61 -15.15 27.00
N VAL A 349 6.80 -15.64 27.36
CA VAL A 349 7.90 -14.81 27.90
C VAL A 349 8.46 -13.88 26.82
N VAL A 350 8.74 -14.41 25.63
CA VAL A 350 9.24 -13.61 24.49
C VAL A 350 8.20 -12.60 24.01
N SER A 351 6.92 -12.99 24.02
CA SER A 351 5.80 -12.10 23.73
C SER A 351 5.72 -10.98 24.76
N ALA A 352 5.72 -11.30 26.06
CA ALA A 352 5.71 -10.30 27.13
C ALA A 352 6.90 -9.34 27.06
N TYR A 353 8.11 -9.83 26.80
CA TYR A 353 9.29 -8.99 26.59
C TYR A 353 9.15 -8.10 25.35
N SER A 354 8.68 -8.65 24.23
CA SER A 354 8.50 -7.90 22.98
C SER A 354 7.42 -6.83 23.11
N VAL A 355 6.31 -7.14 23.78
CA VAL A 355 5.24 -6.21 24.13
C VAL A 355 5.78 -5.14 25.07
N GLY A 356 6.51 -5.51 26.12
CA GLY A 356 7.14 -4.57 27.05
C GLY A 356 8.10 -3.61 26.33
N LYS A 357 8.93 -4.12 25.41
CA LYS A 357 9.82 -3.29 24.59
C LYS A 357 9.04 -2.34 23.67
N ARG A 358 7.98 -2.82 23.00
CA ARG A 358 7.11 -1.97 22.19
C ARG A 358 6.43 -0.90 23.04
N ILE A 359 6.01 -1.23 24.26
CA ILE A 359 5.45 -0.27 25.22
C ILE A 359 6.50 0.79 25.57
N VAL A 360 7.73 0.40 25.88
CA VAL A 360 8.83 1.34 26.18
C VAL A 360 9.11 2.27 24.99
N GLU A 361 9.17 1.73 23.77
CA GLU A 361 9.33 2.53 22.55
C GLU A 361 8.11 3.43 22.28
N TRP A 362 6.93 3.04 22.77
CA TRP A 362 5.66 3.77 22.64
C TRP A 362 5.46 4.86 23.71
N ILE A 363 6.17 4.81 24.85
CA ILE A 363 6.05 5.78 25.96
C ILE A 363 5.91 7.25 25.48
N PRO A 364 6.71 7.74 24.51
CA PRO A 364 6.60 9.13 24.04
C PRO A 364 5.23 9.48 23.43
N GLU A 365 4.57 8.52 22.79
CA GLU A 365 3.30 8.70 22.06
C GLU A 365 2.05 8.37 22.92
N VAL A 366 2.24 7.75 24.10
CA VAL A 366 1.15 7.33 25.01
C VAL A 366 0.12 8.42 25.27
N PRO A 367 0.48 9.69 25.57
CA PRO A 367 -0.51 10.70 25.88
C PRO A 367 -1.43 11.05 24.71
N ALA A 368 -0.94 11.01 23.48
CA ALA A 368 -1.76 11.23 22.28
C ALA A 368 -2.66 10.02 22.03
N ASP A 369 -2.13 8.82 22.23
CA ASP A 369 -2.81 7.58 21.90
C ASP A 369 -3.88 7.20 22.90
N MET A 370 -3.66 7.47 24.19
CA MET A 370 -4.69 7.30 25.22
C MET A 370 -5.85 8.27 25.04
N ARG A 371 -5.58 9.50 24.60
CA ARG A 371 -6.65 10.46 24.25
C ARG A 371 -7.47 9.98 23.06
N TRP A 372 -6.82 9.43 22.03
CA TRP A 372 -7.50 8.84 20.89
C TRP A 372 -8.35 7.63 21.30
N LEU A 373 -7.79 6.69 22.08
CA LEU A 373 -8.50 5.51 22.58
C LEU A 373 -9.71 5.90 23.43
N ALA A 374 -9.56 6.89 24.32
CA ALA A 374 -10.65 7.42 25.12
C ALA A 374 -11.75 8.05 24.25
N GLY A 375 -11.36 8.76 23.18
CA GLY A 375 -12.30 9.30 22.19
C GLY A 375 -13.09 8.19 21.48
N VAL A 376 -12.41 7.17 20.97
CA VAL A 376 -13.05 6.01 20.31
C VAL A 376 -14.00 5.29 21.27
N ALA A 377 -13.58 5.05 22.51
CA ALA A 377 -14.43 4.43 23.52
C ALA A 377 -15.67 5.30 23.83
N GLY A 378 -15.50 6.62 23.91
CA GLY A 378 -16.59 7.58 24.07
C GLY A 378 -17.58 7.57 22.90
N ASP A 379 -17.08 7.51 21.66
CA ASP A 379 -17.92 7.46 20.45
C ASP A 379 -18.70 6.16 20.34
N VAL A 380 -18.07 5.02 20.66
CA VAL A 380 -18.74 3.71 20.71
C VAL A 380 -19.79 3.69 21.82
N ALA A 381 -19.45 4.12 23.03
CA ALA A 381 -20.40 4.20 24.14
C ALA A 381 -21.57 5.15 23.82
N GLY A 382 -21.30 6.31 23.20
CA GLY A 382 -22.33 7.26 22.78
C GLY A 382 -23.21 6.74 21.63
N SER A 383 -22.65 5.92 20.73
CA SER A 383 -23.41 5.26 19.66
C SER A 383 -24.31 4.15 20.20
N LEU A 384 -23.78 3.30 21.10
CA LEU A 384 -24.56 2.28 21.81
C LEU A 384 -25.65 2.92 22.69
N TYR A 385 -25.33 4.01 23.40
CA TYR A 385 -26.30 4.77 24.17
C TYR A 385 -27.43 5.32 23.28
N ARG A 386 -27.09 5.97 22.15
CA ARG A 386 -28.10 6.45 21.19
C ARG A 386 -28.94 5.34 20.57
N GLN A 387 -28.33 4.18 20.30
CA GLN A 387 -29.03 3.02 19.74
C GLN A 387 -29.98 2.39 20.78
N ALA A 388 -29.57 2.33 22.04
CA ALA A 388 -30.42 1.90 23.15
C ALA A 388 -31.58 2.88 23.40
N TRP A 389 -31.31 4.20 23.33
CA TRP A 389 -32.33 5.24 23.54
C TRP A 389 -33.33 5.36 22.38
N ARG A 390 -32.93 5.01 21.14
CA ARG A 390 -33.86 4.90 20.00
C ARG A 390 -34.68 3.61 20.00
N GLY A 391 -34.33 2.63 20.83
CA GLY A 391 -35.09 1.40 21.04
C GLY A 391 -36.11 1.47 22.18
N ALA A 392 -36.18 2.58 22.92
CA ALA A 392 -37.21 2.80 23.91
C ALA A 392 -38.52 3.24 23.20
N PRO A 393 -39.65 2.54 23.39
CA PRO A 393 -40.91 2.97 22.81
C PRO A 393 -41.30 4.31 23.44
N ALA A 394 -41.67 5.26 22.59
CA ALA A 394 -42.44 6.42 23.03
C ALA A 394 -43.80 5.91 23.50
N ASP A 395 -43.97 5.76 24.82
CA ASP A 395 -45.27 5.47 25.42
C ASP A 395 -46.24 6.61 25.11
N ILE A 396 -47.25 6.28 24.30
CA ILE A 396 -48.49 7.04 24.15
C ILE A 396 -49.50 6.40 25.11
N THR A 397 -50.21 7.27 25.85
CA THR A 397 -51.38 7.07 26.73
C THR A 397 -51.12 6.85 28.23
N SER A 398 -51.38 7.88 29.02
CA SER A 398 -52.44 7.77 30.02
C SER A 398 -53.28 9.05 30.01
N ASP A 399 -54.49 8.90 29.48
CA ASP A 399 -55.62 9.78 29.74
C ASP A 399 -55.91 9.82 31.24
N GLY A 400 -56.21 11.01 31.75
CA GLY A 400 -56.29 11.33 33.17
C GLY A 400 -56.96 12.68 33.39
N SER A 401 -58.17 12.83 32.83
CA SER A 401 -59.20 13.81 33.16
C SER A 401 -59.04 14.55 34.50
N LEU A 402 -58.88 15.88 34.45
CA LEU A 402 -59.56 16.78 35.38
C LEU A 402 -60.12 18.00 34.63
N ARG A 403 -61.44 18.10 34.70
CA ARG A 403 -62.29 19.19 34.19
C ARG A 403 -61.88 20.53 34.79
N ASN A 404 -61.98 21.60 33.99
CA ASN A 404 -62.88 22.71 34.31
C ASN A 404 -63.18 23.58 33.08
N CYS A 405 -64.46 23.92 32.96
CA CYS A 405 -65.10 24.58 31.83
C CYS A 405 -65.06 26.12 31.93
N MET A 406 -64.99 26.76 30.76
CA MET A 406 -65.53 28.09 30.37
C MET A 406 -64.97 29.32 31.12
N SER A 407 -64.66 30.47 30.50
CA SER A 407 -65.33 31.21 29.41
C SER A 407 -64.44 32.38 28.92
N LEU A 408 -64.46 32.68 27.61
CA LEU A 408 -64.25 34.05 27.07
C LEU A 408 -65.58 34.86 27.22
N PRO A 409 -65.64 36.23 27.19
CA PRO A 409 -65.02 37.12 26.18
C PRO A 409 -64.62 38.55 26.74
N PRO A 410 -64.56 39.68 25.97
CA PRO A 410 -63.36 40.25 25.33
C PRO A 410 -63.08 41.76 25.71
N PRO A 411 -62.50 42.63 24.84
CA PRO A 411 -61.27 43.41 25.05
C PRO A 411 -61.46 44.88 25.51
N MET A 412 -60.37 45.57 25.91
CA MET A 412 -60.30 47.04 25.88
C MET A 412 -58.91 47.57 25.51
N GLU A 413 -58.93 48.56 24.62
CA GLU A 413 -57.86 49.45 24.19
C GLU A 413 -57.48 50.48 25.27
N SER A 414 -56.24 51.00 25.19
CA SER A 414 -55.78 52.36 25.56
C SER A 414 -54.26 52.31 25.56
N ASP A 415 -53.57 52.70 24.49
CA ASP A 415 -53.12 54.07 24.19
C ASP A 415 -52.22 54.70 25.27
N GLY A 416 -51.07 55.26 24.85
CA GLY A 416 -50.14 55.95 25.76
C GLY A 416 -48.65 55.95 25.37
N GLN A 417 -48.33 56.64 24.27
CA GLN A 417 -47.08 57.31 23.87
C GLN A 417 -45.90 57.45 24.87
N ARG A 418 -44.67 57.23 24.38
CA ARG A 418 -43.56 58.22 24.16
C ARG A 418 -42.20 57.50 24.04
N GLU A 419 -41.56 57.49 22.86
CA GLU A 419 -40.64 58.50 22.31
C GLU A 419 -39.27 58.60 23.01
N ARG A 420 -38.23 58.01 22.41
CA ARG A 420 -37.07 58.68 21.75
C ARG A 420 -35.96 57.66 21.46
N GLU A 421 -35.63 57.41 20.19
CA GLU A 421 -34.53 58.03 19.40
C GLU A 421 -33.14 57.61 19.91
N CYS A 422 -32.13 57.19 19.14
CA CYS A 422 -31.81 56.97 17.72
C CYS A 422 -30.50 56.13 17.77
N HIS A 423 -30.07 55.29 16.82
CA HIS A 423 -29.78 55.57 15.42
C HIS A 423 -29.57 54.25 14.63
N LEU A 424 -30.21 54.21 13.45
CA LEU A 424 -29.75 53.73 12.13
C LEU A 424 -29.11 52.32 12.01
N SER A 425 -29.80 51.35 11.40
CA SER A 425 -29.99 51.08 9.94
C SER A 425 -28.94 50.09 9.41
N GLY A 426 -29.26 49.02 8.69
CA GLY A 426 -30.54 48.58 8.16
C GLY A 426 -30.42 47.24 7.41
N PHE A 427 -31.56 46.83 6.87
CA PHE A 427 -31.84 45.72 5.93
C PHE A 427 -31.75 44.30 6.53
N ALA A 428 -32.86 43.61 6.88
CA ALA A 428 -33.98 43.10 6.06
C ALA A 428 -33.50 42.18 4.91
N ARG A 429 -34.08 41.02 4.60
CA ARG A 429 -35.19 40.20 5.10
C ARG A 429 -35.05 38.82 4.41
N SER A 430 -35.63 37.80 5.04
CA SER A 430 -36.18 36.53 4.54
C SER A 430 -35.92 36.05 3.10
N ALA A 431 -35.70 34.73 2.97
CA ALA A 431 -36.02 33.98 1.75
C ALA A 431 -36.94 32.79 2.09
N LEU A 432 -38.15 32.82 1.53
CA LEU A 432 -39.07 31.70 1.33
C LEU A 432 -38.98 31.32 -0.16
N THR A 433 -38.84 30.01 -0.40
CA THR A 433 -39.42 29.16 -1.48
C THR A 433 -39.90 29.76 -2.82
N PHE A 434 -39.46 29.17 -3.95
CA PHE A 434 -40.23 28.67 -5.14
C PHE A 434 -39.24 28.24 -6.26
N GLN A 435 -39.19 26.98 -6.75
CA GLN A 435 -40.00 26.26 -7.77
C GLN A 435 -39.84 26.69 -9.26
N SER A 436 -39.25 25.77 -10.06
CA SER A 436 -39.41 25.41 -11.50
C SER A 436 -39.50 26.45 -12.64
N GLN A 437 -38.79 26.17 -13.75
CA GLN A 437 -39.20 26.29 -15.18
C GLN A 437 -38.05 25.79 -16.09
N TYR A 438 -38.09 24.59 -16.69
CA TYR A 438 -38.58 24.24 -18.05
C TYR A 438 -38.22 25.20 -19.19
N TRP A 439 -37.43 24.70 -20.17
CA TRP A 439 -37.46 25.16 -21.57
C TRP A 439 -37.35 23.97 -22.53
N ASN A 440 -38.18 24.01 -23.57
CA ASN A 440 -38.48 22.95 -24.54
C ASN A 440 -37.63 23.00 -25.81
N ILE A 441 -37.62 21.84 -26.47
CA ILE A 441 -37.02 21.39 -27.75
C ILE A 441 -37.68 22.05 -28.99
N PRO A 442 -37.10 21.90 -30.19
CA PRO A 442 -37.89 21.43 -31.34
C PRO A 442 -37.30 20.21 -32.07
N THR A 443 -38.21 19.34 -32.51
CA THR A 443 -37.97 17.99 -33.09
C THR A 443 -38.40 17.96 -34.56
N ALA A 444 -37.73 17.17 -35.39
CA ALA A 444 -38.22 16.55 -36.64
C ALA A 444 -37.25 15.39 -37.00
N ALA A 445 -37.59 14.24 -37.57
CA ALA A 445 -38.82 13.50 -37.85
C ALA A 445 -38.39 12.01 -38.04
N ALA A 446 -39.33 11.07 -37.90
CA ALA A 446 -39.11 9.62 -37.75
C ALA A 446 -38.94 8.81 -39.05
N SER A 447 -38.36 7.60 -38.96
CA SER A 447 -38.86 6.40 -39.66
C SER A 447 -38.44 5.07 -38.98
N HIS A 448 -39.48 4.27 -38.61
CA HIS A 448 -39.67 2.81 -38.51
C HIS A 448 -38.50 1.85 -38.16
N CYS A 449 -38.63 0.69 -37.50
CA CYS A 449 -39.60 -0.08 -36.69
C CYS A 449 -38.86 -1.42 -36.39
N SER A 450 -38.77 -1.98 -35.18
CA SER A 450 -39.53 -3.19 -34.78
C SER A 450 -39.09 -3.73 -33.39
N THR A 451 -40.08 -3.92 -32.51
CA THR A 451 -40.34 -5.01 -31.52
C THR A 451 -39.24 -5.69 -30.66
N SER A 452 -39.23 -5.31 -29.36
CA SER A 452 -39.20 -6.04 -28.04
C SER A 452 -39.24 -7.60 -28.01
N PRO A 453 -38.74 -8.34 -26.96
CA PRO A 453 -38.79 -7.93 -25.56
C PRO A 453 -37.65 -8.25 -24.57
N HIS A 454 -37.75 -7.47 -23.49
CA HIS A 454 -36.97 -7.42 -22.25
C HIS A 454 -36.89 -8.72 -21.43
N THR A 455 -35.74 -8.90 -20.76
CA THR A 455 -35.67 -9.10 -19.30
C THR A 455 -34.31 -8.59 -18.78
N PRO A 456 -34.24 -7.68 -17.80
CA PRO A 456 -32.98 -7.26 -17.18
C PRO A 456 -32.63 -8.20 -16.01
N SER A 457 -31.41 -8.77 -16.04
CA SER A 457 -30.84 -9.45 -14.88
C SER A 457 -30.31 -8.44 -13.86
N PRO A 458 -30.36 -8.76 -12.55
CA PRO A 458 -30.04 -7.80 -11.49
C PRO A 458 -28.53 -7.54 -11.43
N SER A 459 -28.18 -6.27 -11.20
CA SER A 459 -26.82 -5.84 -10.88
C SER A 459 -26.26 -6.59 -9.67
N PRO A 460 -24.98 -6.99 -9.67
CA PRO A 460 -24.39 -7.62 -8.49
C PRO A 460 -24.24 -6.55 -7.39
N ARG A 461 -24.93 -6.80 -6.28
CA ARG A 461 -24.82 -6.04 -5.03
C ARG A 461 -23.34 -5.93 -4.62
N GLN A 462 -22.86 -4.71 -4.40
CA GLN A 462 -21.64 -4.47 -3.62
C GLN A 462 -21.86 -5.03 -2.22
N ILE A 463 -21.23 -6.16 -1.92
CA ILE A 463 -21.16 -6.70 -0.56
C ILE A 463 -20.07 -5.90 0.15
N CYS A 464 -20.48 -4.91 0.93
CA CYS A 464 -19.60 -4.17 1.83
C CYS A 464 -19.33 -5.07 3.04
N PHE A 465 -18.12 -5.60 3.15
CA PHE A 465 -17.68 -6.27 4.39
C PHE A 465 -17.31 -5.18 5.40
N SER A 466 -18.26 -4.85 6.30
CA SER A 466 -17.92 -4.14 7.53
C SER A 466 -17.13 -5.07 8.43
N VAL A 467 -15.81 -4.88 8.51
CA VAL A 467 -14.97 -5.54 9.50
C VAL A 467 -15.28 -4.90 10.86
N HIS A 468 -16.21 -5.48 11.61
CA HIS A 468 -16.37 -5.18 13.03
C HIS A 468 -15.16 -5.74 13.77
N PHE A 469 -14.29 -4.85 14.26
CA PHE A 469 -13.31 -5.18 15.29
C PHE A 469 -14.06 -5.48 16.59
N GLY A 470 -14.45 -6.74 16.76
CA GLY A 470 -14.96 -7.26 18.01
C GLY A 470 -13.90 -7.17 19.09
N THR A 471 -14.24 -6.47 20.17
CA THR A 471 -13.46 -6.39 21.40
C THR A 471 -13.41 -7.77 22.04
N LEU A 472 -12.26 -8.44 22.00
CA LEU A 472 -11.98 -9.58 22.84
C LEU A 472 -10.89 -9.16 23.82
N PHE A 473 -11.29 -9.14 25.10
CA PHE A 473 -10.43 -9.00 26.27
C PHE A 473 -9.32 -10.05 26.29
#